data_AF-A0A933CXI0-F1
#
_entry.id   AF-A0A933CXI0-F1
#
_cell.length_a   1.000
_cell.length_b   1.000
_cell.length_c   1.000
_cell.angle_alpha   90.00
_cell.angle_beta   90.00
_cell.angle_gamma   90.00
#
_symmetry.space_group_name_H-M   'P 1'
#
loop_
_entity.id
_entity.type
_entity.pdbx_description
1 polymer ?
#
loop_
_entity_poly.entity_id
_entity_poly.type
_entity_poly.pdbx_seq_one_letter_code
_entity_poly.pdbx_strand_id
1 'polypeptide(L)' 'MLVSVSQAARELNLSIDHLRRWIRAGKIPIYKLGPRSTRVDLDELKSLGRLRAEAEQDQAGDLLDESEAR' A
#
# COMPACT_ATOMS: atom_id res chain seq x y z
N MET A 1 4.15 -8.84 -10.89
CA MET A 1 4.62 -8.01 -12.04
C MET A 1 5.46 -6.85 -11.51
N LEU A 2 6.69 -6.66 -12.00
CA LEU A 2 7.58 -5.60 -11.52
C LEU A 2 7.26 -4.22 -12.14
N VAL A 3 6.89 -3.26 -11.30
CA VAL A 3 6.54 -1.89 -11.70
C VAL A 3 7.36 -0.84 -10.95
N SER A 4 7.36 0.39 -11.44
CA SER A 4 7.94 1.51 -10.69
C SER A 4 7.09 1.86 -9.46
N VAL A 5 7.71 2.48 -8.45
CA VAL A 5 6.97 2.95 -7.25
C VAL A 5 5.82 3.90 -7.63
N SER A 6 6.04 4.80 -8.57
CA SER A 6 5.01 5.74 -9.04
C SER A 6 3.86 5.04 -9.77
N GLN A 7 4.16 3.99 -10.52
CA GLN A 7 3.13 3.19 -11.19
C GLN A 7 2.33 2.37 -10.17
N ALA A 8 2.99 1.71 -9.22
CA ALA A 8 2.30 1.02 -8.12
C ALA A 8 1.39 1.95 -7.34
N ALA A 9 1.83 3.19 -7.07
CA ALA A 9 1.03 4.21 -6.39
C ALA A 9 -0.29 4.47 -7.12
N ARG A 10 -0.22 4.67 -8.44
CA ARG A 10 -1.41 4.89 -9.29
C ARG A 10 -2.33 3.67 -9.32
N GLU A 11 -1.79 2.49 -9.52
CA GLU A 11 -2.54 1.23 -9.60
C GLU A 11 -3.26 0.89 -8.29
N LEU A 12 -2.68 1.27 -7.16
CA LEU A 12 -3.24 1.02 -5.82
C LEU A 12 -4.02 2.21 -5.27
N ASN A 13 -4.11 3.31 -6.02
CA ASN A 13 -4.66 4.59 -5.58
C ASN A 13 -4.06 5.08 -4.23
N LEU A 14 -2.76 4.87 -4.05
CA LEU A 14 -2.00 5.29 -2.87
C LEU A 14 -1.09 6.48 -3.20
N SER A 15 -0.74 7.27 -2.20
CA SER A 15 0.31 8.27 -2.37
C SER A 15 1.68 7.61 -2.52
N ILE A 16 2.54 8.21 -3.34
CA ILE A 16 3.93 7.75 -3.52
C ILE A 16 4.66 7.75 -2.17
N ASP A 17 4.39 8.72 -1.31
CA ASP A 17 5.00 8.82 0.02
C ASP A 17 4.58 7.68 0.94
N HIS A 18 3.35 7.18 0.82
CA HIS A 18 2.89 6.01 1.55
C HIS A 18 3.72 4.77 1.18
N LEU A 19 3.88 4.51 -0.13
CA LEU A 19 4.72 3.42 -0.61
C LEU A 19 6.19 3.60 -0.20
N ARG A 20 6.74 4.81 -0.28
CA ARG A 20 8.11 5.09 0.20
C ARG A 20 8.25 4.83 1.69
N ARG A 21 7.24 5.15 2.50
CA ARG A 21 7.23 4.87 3.95
C ARG A 21 7.26 3.36 4.18
N TRP A 22 6.50 2.57 3.43
CA TRP A 22 6.53 1.10 3.52
C TRP A 22 7.89 0.52 3.12
N ILE A 23 8.50 1.04 2.04
CA ILE A 23 9.84 0.65 1.63
C ILE A 23 10.87 0.92 2.73
N ARG A 24 10.84 2.12 3.32
CA ARG A 24 11.75 2.48 4.43
C ARG A 24 11.52 1.64 5.68
N ALA A 25 10.27 1.26 5.93
CA ALA A 25 9.90 0.40 7.04
C ALA A 25 10.19 -1.10 6.78
N GLY A 26 10.70 -1.46 5.59
CA GLY A 26 10.96 -2.85 5.22
C GLY A 26 9.70 -3.71 5.08
N LYS A 27 8.53 -3.10 4.90
CA LYS A 27 7.23 -3.80 4.83
C LYS A 27 6.92 -4.42 3.48
N ILE A 28 7.61 -3.99 2.43
CA ILE A 28 7.44 -4.52 1.08
C ILE A 28 8.81 -4.81 0.47
N PRO A 29 8.93 -5.88 -0.33
CA PRO A 29 10.17 -6.17 -1.02
C PRO A 29 10.43 -5.17 -2.16
N ILE A 30 11.70 -4.87 -2.34
CA ILE A 30 12.18 -3.96 -3.38
C ILE A 30 13.21 -4.66 -4.27
N TYR A 31 13.08 -4.41 -5.57
CA TYR A 31 13.98 -4.94 -6.58
C TYR A 31 14.74 -3.78 -7.21
N LYS A 32 16.06 -3.72 -6.99
CA LYS A 32 16.91 -2.67 -7.58
C LYS A 32 17.38 -3.09 -8.96
N LEU A 33 16.86 -2.45 -10.00
CA LEU A 33 17.28 -2.67 -11.39
C LEU A 33 18.27 -1.54 -11.80
N GLY A 34 19.30 -1.33 -10.97
CA GLY A 34 20.33 -0.29 -11.16
C GLY A 34 20.39 0.79 -10.05
N PRO A 35 21.34 1.74 -10.13
CA PRO A 35 21.63 2.69 -9.05
C PRO A 35 20.48 3.62 -8.65
N ARG A 36 19.55 3.87 -9.58
CA ARG A 36 18.42 4.80 -9.39
C ARG A 36 17.05 4.18 -9.69
N SER A 37 17.00 2.90 -10.03
CA SER A 37 15.77 2.25 -10.47
C SER A 37 15.33 1.24 -9.40
N THR A 38 14.30 1.63 -8.63
CA THR A 38 13.64 0.76 -7.66
C THR A 38 12.32 0.30 -8.25
N ARG A 39 12.15 -1.02 -8.30
CA ARG A 39 10.94 -1.70 -8.72
C ARG A 39 10.31 -2.41 -7.53
N VAL A 40 9.00 -2.57 -7.59
CA VAL A 40 8.20 -3.29 -6.60
C VAL A 40 7.31 -4.28 -7.34
N ASP A 41 7.01 -5.42 -6.72
CA ASP A 41 6.05 -6.35 -7.32
C ASP A 41 4.63 -5.90 -7.01
N LEU A 42 3.89 -5.57 -8.07
CA LEU A 42 2.51 -5.09 -7.97
C LEU A 42 1.56 -6.16 -7.42
N ASP A 43 1.76 -7.43 -7.74
CA ASP A 43 0.83 -8.51 -7.36
C ASP A 43 0.97 -8.83 -5.86
N GLU A 44 2.20 -8.78 -5.36
CA GLU A 44 2.48 -8.88 -3.94
C GLU A 44 1.94 -7.66 -3.18
N LEU A 45 2.16 -6.45 -3.71
CA LEU A 45 1.60 -5.22 -3.17
C LEU A 45 0.06 -5.23 -3.12
N LYS A 46 -0.61 -5.75 -4.16
CA LYS A 46 -2.06 -5.94 -4.16
C LYS A 46 -2.51 -6.93 -3.08
N SER A 47 -1.73 -7.98 -2.85
CA SER A 47 -2.03 -8.99 -1.83
C SER A 47 -1.83 -8.43 -0.42
N LEU A 48 -0.78 -7.63 -0.19
CA LEU A 48 -0.58 -6.88 1.06
C LEU A 48 -1.61 -5.77 1.24
N GLY A 49 -2.01 -5.11 0.16
CA GLY A 49 -3.06 -4.10 0.15
C GLY A 49 -4.41 -4.68 0.54
N ARG A 50 -4.74 -5.90 0.10
CA ARG A 50 -5.96 -6.64 0.54
C ARG A 50 -5.96 -6.92 2.04
N LEU A 51 -4.85 -7.44 2.57
CA LEU A 51 -4.68 -7.70 4.01
C LEU A 51 -4.85 -6.43 4.87
N ARG A 52 -4.50 -5.26 4.31
CA ARG A 52 -4.65 -3.98 5.00
C ARG A 52 -5.99 -3.30 4.77
N ALA A 53 -6.58 -3.44 3.58
CA ALA A 53 -7.92 -2.95 3.30
C ALA A 53 -8.96 -3.68 4.16
N GLU A 54 -8.78 -4.98 4.41
CA GLU A 54 -9.57 -5.73 5.40
C GLU A 54 -9.35 -5.14 6.82
N ALA A 55 -8.11 -4.93 7.23
CA ALA A 55 -7.80 -4.35 8.54
C ALA A 55 -8.24 -2.87 8.73
N GLU A 56 -8.22 -2.05 7.67
CA GLU A 56 -8.68 -0.66 7.67
C GLU A 56 -10.20 -0.56 7.46
N GLN A 57 -10.85 -1.51 6.77
CA GLN A 57 -12.31 -1.62 6.70
C GLN A 57 -12.90 -2.05 8.05
N ASP A 58 -12.21 -2.94 8.77
CA ASP A 58 -12.57 -3.26 10.16
C ASP A 58 -12.43 -2.02 11.08
N GLN A 59 -11.41 -1.18 10.87
CA GLN A 59 -11.26 0.08 11.64
C GLN A 59 -12.16 1.23 11.18
N ALA A 60 -12.56 1.28 9.91
CA ALA A 60 -13.48 2.29 9.38
C ALA A 60 -14.94 1.94 9.64
N GLY A 61 -15.29 0.64 9.74
CA GLY A 61 -16.60 0.17 10.18
C GLY A 61 -16.89 0.54 11.63
N ASP A 62 -15.88 0.46 12.50
CA ASP A 62 -15.97 0.80 13.93
C ASP A 62 -16.24 2.31 14.15
N LEU A 63 -15.84 3.18 13.21
CA LEU A 63 -16.03 4.63 13.33
C LEU A 63 -17.40 5.15 12.84
N LEU A 64 -18.16 4.34 12.10
CA LEU A 64 -19.47 4.74 11.55
C LEU A 64 -20.64 4.35 12.46
N ASP A 65 -20.45 3.42 13.40
CA ASP A 65 -21.51 2.93 14.30
C ASP A 65 -21.78 3.88 15.49
N GLU A 66 -20.81 4.72 15.88
CA GLU A 66 -20.95 5.63 17.04
C GLU A 66 -21.74 6.92 16.76
N SER A 67 -22.07 7.19 15.49
CA SER A 67 -22.73 8.44 15.08
C SER A 67 -24.25 8.37 14.92
N GLU A 68 -24.86 7.19 15.10
CA GLU A 68 -26.32 7.00 15.12
C GLU A 68 -26.94 6.92 16.53
N ALA A 69 -26.13 7.03 17.60
CA ALA A 69 -26.59 6.86 18.99
C ALA A 69 -26.82 8.18 19.78
N ARG A 70 -27.01 9.33 19.11
CA ARG A 70 -27.27 10.62 19.79
C ARG A 70 -28.41 11.43 19.19
#